data_AF-A0A529LE49-F1
#
_entry.id   AF-A0A529LE49-F1
#
_cell.length_a   1.000
_cell.length_b   1.000
_cell.length_c   1.000
_cell.angle_alpha   90.00
_cell.angle_beta   90.00
_cell.angle_gamma   90.00
#
_symmetry.space_group_name_H-M   'P 1'
#
loop_
_entity.id
_entity.type
_entity.pdbx_description
1 polymer ?
#
loop_
_entity_poly.entity_id
_entity_poly.type
_entity_poly.pdbx_seq_one_letter_code
_entity_poly.pdbx_strand_id
1 'polypeptide(L)' 'THLQPGAKPAGSADRIALAVAGDDARTKSKAMALIDGIGFDAVDAGTIVESWRQQPGSPGYLKDYDVKGVRRALAEASA' A
#
# COMPACT_ATOMS: atom_id res chain seq x y z
N THR A 1 14.93 -4.97 4.95
CA THR A 1 15.63 -3.97 5.77
C THR A 1 14.98 -2.60 5.75
N HIS A 2 14.48 -2.07 4.61
CA HIS A 2 13.83 -0.74 4.55
C HIS A 2 12.62 -0.56 5.49
N LEU A 3 11.65 -1.49 5.47
CA LEU A 3 10.42 -1.38 6.29
C LEU A 3 10.57 -1.85 7.74
N GLN A 4 11.61 -2.62 8.07
CA GLN A 4 11.77 -3.23 9.41
C GLN A 4 11.70 -2.25 10.60
N PRO A 5 12.25 -1.02 10.54
CA PRO A 5 12.11 -0.07 11.64
C PRO A 5 10.76 0.69 11.65
N GLY A 6 9.91 0.53 10.63
CA GLY A 6 8.71 1.35 10.41
C GLY A 6 7.38 0.75 10.91
N ALA A 7 7.39 -0.49 11.42
CA ALA A 7 6.18 -1.15 11.90
C ALA A 7 5.63 -0.46 13.16
N LYS A 8 4.33 -0.14 13.15
CA LYS A 8 3.65 0.56 14.26
C LYS A 8 2.29 -0.08 14.58
N PRO A 9 1.78 0.05 15.82
CA PRO A 9 0.43 -0.40 16.17
C PRO A 9 -0.65 0.25 15.29
N ALA A 10 -1.75 -0.47 15.08
CA ALA A 10 -2.90 0.05 14.34
C ALA A 10 -3.43 1.36 14.97
N GLY A 11 -3.80 2.32 14.12
CA GLY A 11 -4.25 3.65 14.55
C GLY A 11 -3.13 4.66 14.86
N SER A 12 -1.85 4.28 14.72
CA SER A 12 -0.74 5.24 14.82
C SER A 12 -0.82 6.27 13.70
N ALA A 13 -0.74 7.56 14.03
CA ALA A 13 -0.91 8.65 13.06
C ALA A 13 0.11 8.61 11.91
N ASP A 14 1.33 8.12 12.18
CA ASP A 14 2.43 8.07 11.22
C ASP A 14 2.74 6.64 10.75
N ARG A 15 1.69 5.82 10.58
CA ARG A 15 1.85 4.44 10.09
C ARG A 15 2.01 4.45 8.57
N ILE A 16 3.02 3.71 8.10
CA ILE A 16 3.27 3.56 6.66
C ILE A 16 2.17 2.67 6.08
N ALA A 17 1.68 3.04 4.91
CA ALA A 17 0.67 2.32 4.17
C ALA A 17 1.28 1.63 2.93
N LEU A 18 0.81 0.42 2.63
CA LEU A 18 1.24 -0.39 1.51
C LEU A 18 0.07 -0.65 0.56
N ALA A 19 0.27 -0.39 -0.72
CA ALA A 19 -0.72 -0.65 -1.77
C ALA A 19 -0.80 -2.14 -2.11
N VAL A 20 -2.00 -2.66 -2.26
CA VAL A 20 -2.28 -4.07 -2.57
C VAL A 20 -3.21 -4.14 -3.78
N ALA A 21 -2.73 -4.72 -4.87
CA ALA A 21 -3.51 -4.99 -6.08
C ALA A 21 -3.75 -6.50 -6.22
N GLY A 22 -4.91 -6.89 -6.74
CA GLY A 22 -5.30 -8.29 -6.88
C GLY A 22 -6.73 -8.47 -7.39
N ASP A 23 -6.92 -9.47 -8.26
CA ASP A 23 -8.21 -9.71 -8.92
C ASP A 23 -9.17 -10.55 -8.08
N ASP A 24 -8.65 -11.42 -7.21
CA ASP A 24 -9.46 -12.17 -6.25
C ASP A 24 -9.60 -11.39 -4.94
N ALA A 25 -10.82 -10.90 -4.68
CA ALA A 25 -11.12 -10.08 -3.50
C ALA A 25 -10.81 -10.80 -2.18
N ARG A 26 -11.05 -12.12 -2.10
CA ARG A 26 -10.79 -12.90 -0.88
C ARG A 26 -9.29 -13.00 -0.58
N THR A 27 -8.48 -13.26 -1.59
CA THR A 27 -7.02 -13.36 -1.45
C THR A 27 -6.41 -12.01 -1.17
N LYS A 28 -6.88 -10.95 -1.86
CA LYS A 28 -6.45 -9.58 -1.59
C LYS A 28 -6.74 -9.15 -0.16
N SER A 29 -7.95 -9.43 0.35
CA SER A 29 -8.32 -9.13 1.74
C SER A 29 -7.42 -9.83 2.76
N LYS A 30 -7.02 -11.09 2.53
CA LYS A 30 -6.06 -11.79 3.40
C LYS A 30 -4.68 -11.12 3.40
N ALA A 31 -4.19 -10.68 2.24
CA ALA A 31 -2.93 -9.95 2.15
C ALA A 31 -3.00 -8.61 2.90
N MET A 32 -4.11 -7.88 2.77
CA MET A 32 -4.34 -6.64 3.50
C MET A 32 -4.37 -6.86 5.03
N ALA A 33 -5.03 -7.93 5.48
CA ALA A 33 -5.05 -8.30 6.90
C ALA A 33 -3.67 -8.69 7.43
N LEU A 34 -2.85 -9.37 6.61
CA LEU A 34 -1.46 -9.66 6.96
C LEU A 34 -0.65 -8.37 7.14
N ILE A 35 -0.75 -7.43 6.19
CA ILE A 35 -0.08 -6.13 6.22
C ILE A 35 -0.44 -5.36 7.50
N ASP A 36 -1.73 -5.33 7.84
CA ASP A 36 -2.19 -4.76 9.11
C ASP A 36 -1.58 -5.49 10.32
N GLY A 37 -1.61 -6.82 10.34
CA GLY A 37 -1.04 -7.62 11.42
C GLY A 37 0.46 -7.42 11.65
N ILE A 38 1.22 -7.04 10.61
CA ILE A 38 2.67 -6.78 10.71
C ILE A 38 3.03 -5.30 10.92
N GLY A 39 2.04 -4.44 11.18
CA GLY A 39 2.27 -3.07 11.62
C GLY A 39 2.25 -2.00 10.52
N PHE A 40 1.64 -2.27 9.37
CA PHE A 40 1.45 -1.29 8.27
C PHE A 40 -0.03 -1.17 7.91
N ASP A 41 -0.45 -0.02 7.39
CA ASP A 41 -1.79 0.09 6.81
C ASP A 41 -1.82 -0.54 5.42
N ALA A 42 -2.95 -1.11 5.02
CA ALA A 42 -3.15 -1.66 3.68
C ALA A 42 -4.12 -0.78 2.88
N VAL A 43 -3.76 -0.48 1.63
CA VAL A 43 -4.61 0.27 0.69
C VAL A 43 -4.96 -0.64 -0.48
N ASP A 44 -6.26 -0.87 -0.70
CA ASP A 44 -6.71 -1.55 -1.92
C ASP A 44 -6.40 -0.65 -3.14
N ALA A 45 -5.55 -1.15 -4.01
CA ALA A 45 -5.10 -0.47 -5.23
C ALA A 45 -5.78 -1.03 -6.50
N GLY A 46 -6.81 -1.87 -6.35
CA GLY A 46 -7.60 -2.40 -7.45
C GLY A 46 -7.13 -3.75 -7.97
N THR A 47 -7.20 -3.94 -9.29
CA THR A 47 -6.88 -5.17 -10.01
C THR A 47 -5.39 -5.26 -10.34
N ILE A 48 -4.91 -6.43 -10.76
CA ILE A 48 -3.52 -6.58 -11.23
C ILE A 48 -3.24 -5.69 -12.44
N VAL A 49 -4.24 -5.49 -13.31
CA VAL A 49 -4.13 -4.57 -14.46
C VAL A 49 -3.85 -3.14 -14.01
N GLU A 50 -4.39 -2.69 -12.87
CA GLU A 50 -4.13 -1.34 -12.33
C GLU A 50 -2.82 -1.25 -11.53
N SER A 51 -2.11 -2.37 -11.31
CA SER A 51 -0.92 -2.42 -10.43
C SER A 51 0.29 -1.64 -10.94
N TRP A 52 0.31 -1.21 -12.20
CA TRP A 52 1.39 -0.37 -12.73
C TRP A 52 1.52 0.98 -11.97
N ARG A 53 0.43 1.45 -11.34
CA ARG A 53 0.38 2.67 -10.52
C ARG A 53 1.25 2.62 -9.25
N GLN A 54 1.76 1.44 -8.89
CA GLN A 54 2.63 1.20 -7.73
C GLN A 54 3.99 0.60 -8.12
N GLN A 55 4.35 0.62 -9.40
CA GLN A 55 5.60 0.09 -9.95
C GLN A 55 6.66 1.19 -10.16
N PRO A 56 7.92 0.86 -10.49
CA PRO A 56 8.94 1.85 -10.80
C PRO A 56 8.44 2.91 -11.80
N GLY A 57 8.73 4.18 -11.53
CA GLY A 57 8.27 5.31 -12.34
C GLY A 57 6.96 5.93 -11.87
N SER A 58 6.22 5.28 -10.96
CA SER A 58 5.02 5.86 -10.36
C SER A 58 5.33 6.79 -9.17
N PRO A 59 4.45 7.76 -8.85
CA PRO A 59 4.64 8.69 -7.73
C PRO A 59 4.78 8.03 -6.36
N GLY A 60 4.22 6.83 -6.19
CA GLY A 60 4.19 6.09 -4.91
C GLY A 60 5.36 5.13 -4.72
N TYR A 61 6.20 4.93 -5.73
CA TYR A 61 7.25 3.91 -5.68
C TYR A 61 8.34 4.27 -4.65
N LEU A 62 8.63 3.35 -3.73
CA LEU A 62 9.61 3.50 -2.64
C LEU A 62 9.36 4.72 -1.73
N LYS A 63 8.09 5.01 -1.43
CA LYS A 63 7.69 6.09 -0.52
C LYS A 63 7.01 5.55 0.74
N ASP A 64 7.41 6.10 1.88
CA ASP A 64 6.85 5.79 3.19
C ASP A 64 5.66 6.70 3.50
N TYR A 65 4.60 6.60 2.68
CA TYR A 65 3.38 7.40 2.84
C TYR A 65 2.39 6.78 3.82
N ASP A 66 1.54 7.61 4.41
CA ASP A 66 0.32 7.17 5.09
C ASP A 66 -0.75 6.77 4.06
N VAL A 67 -1.91 6.30 4.53
CA VAL A 67 -3.04 5.89 3.67
C VAL A 67 -3.45 6.99 2.69
N LYS A 68 -3.45 8.26 3.13
CA LYS A 68 -3.83 9.39 2.28
C LYS A 68 -2.80 9.63 1.18
N GLY A 69 -1.51 9.59 1.53
CA GLY A 69 -0.40 9.76 0.60
C GLY A 69 -0.37 8.64 -0.45
N VAL A 70 -0.58 7.38 -0.06
CA VAL A 70 -0.67 6.26 -1.00
C VAL A 70 -1.84 6.44 -1.97
N ARG A 71 -3.05 6.77 -1.48
CA ARG A 71 -4.21 7.01 -2.34
C ARG A 71 -3.98 8.14 -3.35
N ARG A 72 -3.36 9.24 -2.90
CA ARG A 72 -2.97 10.34 -3.78
C ARG A 72 -1.97 9.87 -4.85
N ALA A 73 -0.92 9.18 -4.44
CA ALA A 73 0.12 8.71 -5.35
C ALA A 73 -0.42 7.74 -6.43
N LEU A 74 -1.35 6.86 -6.06
CA LEU A 74 -2.04 5.97 -7.02
C LEU A 74 -2.91 6.75 -8.02
N ALA A 75 -3.55 7.84 -7.58
CA ALA A 75 -4.37 8.70 -8.45
C ALA A 75 -3.52 9.56 -9.41
N GLU A 76 -2.33 9.97 -8.98
CA GLU A 76 -1.39 10.79 -9.76
C GLU A 76 -0.56 9.96 -10.76
N ALA A 77 -0.55 8.64 -10.65
CA ALA A 77 0.18 7.79 -11.59
C ALA A 77 -0.37 7.94 -13.02
N SER A 78 0.54 8.24 -13.95
CA SER A 78 0.28 8.39 -15.39
C SER A 78 1.14 7.40 -16.18
N ALA A 79 0.58 6.81 -17.23
CA ALA A 79 1.27 5.90 -18.14
C ALA A 79 2.19 6.65 -19.12
#